data_AF-D3AV91-F1
#
_entry.id   AF-D3AV91-F1
#
_cell.length_a   1.000
_cell.length_b   1.000
_cell.length_c   1.000
_cell.angle_alpha   90.00
_cell.angle_beta   90.00
_cell.angle_gamma   90.00
#
_symmetry.space_group_name_H-M   'P 1'
#
loop_
_entity.id
_entity.type
_entity.pdbx_description
1 polymer ?
#
loop_
_entity_poly.entity_id
_entity_poly.type
_entity_poly.pdbx_seq_one_letter_code
_entity_poly.pdbx_strand_id
1 'polypeptide(L)'
;VIDLGKDVPPELVVETAVEQAVKLVGLSALMTTTVPSMEETIRQLQKTVPGIRVMVGGAVLTEEYAKTIGADRYCRDAMASVNYAEKVFAGE
;
A
#
# COMPACT_ATOMS: atom_id res chain seq x y z
N VAL A 1 7.40 -1.15 12.31
CA VAL A 1 6.12 -1.33 11.58
C VAL A 1 5.08 -0.53 12.32
N ILE A 2 4.32 0.31 11.63
CA ILE A 2 3.21 1.09 12.19
C ILE A 2 1.94 0.40 11.71
N ASP A 3 1.18 -0.16 12.63
CA ASP A 3 -0.09 -0.80 12.31
C ASP A 3 -1.24 0.18 12.54
N LEU A 4 -1.91 0.58 11.47
CA LEU A 4 -3.10 1.45 11.52
C LEU A 4 -4.39 0.66 11.75
N GLY A 5 -4.33 -0.67 11.71
CA GLY A 5 -5.47 -1.55 11.92
C GLY A 5 -6.35 -1.69 10.68
N LYS A 6 -7.67 -1.73 10.92
CA LYS A 6 -8.71 -1.96 9.90
C LYS A 6 -9.64 -0.76 9.79
N ASP A 7 -10.35 -0.66 8.67
CA ASP A 7 -11.32 0.41 8.41
C ASP A 7 -10.68 1.81 8.52
N VAL A 8 -9.42 1.91 8.11
CA VAL A 8 -8.59 3.12 8.18
C VAL A 8 -8.97 4.04 7.01
N PRO A 9 -9.36 5.31 7.27
CA PRO A 9 -9.65 6.25 6.20
C PRO A 9 -8.36 6.59 5.42
N PRO A 10 -8.44 6.82 4.09
CA PRO A 10 -7.29 7.17 3.26
C PRO A 10 -6.47 8.34 3.81
N GLU A 11 -7.15 9.34 4.37
CA GLU A 11 -6.54 10.56 4.90
C GLU A 11 -5.59 10.26 6.06
N LEU A 12 -5.96 9.33 6.96
CA LEU A 12 -5.12 8.95 8.10
C LEU A 12 -3.88 8.18 7.65
N VAL A 13 -3.99 7.37 6.59
CA VAL A 13 -2.83 6.68 6.00
C VAL A 13 -1.83 7.70 5.45
N VAL A 14 -2.33 8.71 4.75
CA VAL A 14 -1.50 9.78 4.16
C VAL A 14 -0.87 10.65 5.23
N GLU A 15 -1.64 11.09 6.23
CA GLU A 15 -1.15 11.86 7.37
C GLU A 15 -0.04 11.11 8.10
N THR A 16 -0.27 9.85 8.47
CA THR A 16 0.73 9.01 9.12
C THR A 16 1.99 8.87 8.25
N ALA A 17 1.82 8.67 6.94
CA ALA A 17 2.95 8.50 6.02
C ALA A 17 3.84 9.76 5.97
N VAL A 18 3.23 10.95 6.00
CA VAL A 18 3.93 12.24 6.05
C VAL A 18 4.61 12.43 7.40
N GLU A 19 3.86 12.31 8.51
CA GLU A 19 4.35 12.58 9.85
C GLU A 19 5.53 11.69 10.26
N GLN A 20 5.43 10.41 9.88
CA GLN A 20 6.41 9.39 10.26
C GLN A 20 7.49 9.19 9.19
N ALA A 21 7.45 9.99 8.11
CA ALA A 21 8.37 9.92 6.98
C ALA A 21 8.60 8.48 6.48
N VAL A 22 7.51 7.72 6.31
CA VAL A 22 7.61 6.31 5.93
C VAL A 22 8.00 6.17 4.45
N LYS A 23 8.77 5.12 4.15
CA LYS A 23 9.23 4.84 2.77
C LYS A 23 8.31 3.88 2.01
N LEU A 24 7.56 3.06 2.74
CA LEU A 24 6.74 1.97 2.20
C LEU A 24 5.42 1.90 2.94
N VAL A 25 4.31 1.87 2.19
CA VAL A 25 2.96 1.63 2.70
C VAL A 25 2.48 0.26 2.21
N GLY A 26 1.89 -0.52 3.11
CA GLY A 26 1.20 -1.76 2.79
C GLY A 26 -0.30 -1.60 2.94
N LEU A 27 -1.06 -1.94 1.90
CA LEU A 27 -2.53 -1.93 1.93
C LEU A 27 -3.07 -3.35 1.70
N SER A 28 -4.18 -3.67 2.35
CA SER A 28 -4.84 -4.98 2.23
C SER A 28 -6.33 -4.81 1.98
N ALA A 29 -6.88 -5.58 1.02
CA ALA A 29 -8.31 -5.64 0.75
C ALA A 29 -8.79 -7.09 0.64
N LEU A 30 -9.83 -7.42 1.41
CA LEU A 30 -10.43 -8.76 1.45
C LEU A 30 -11.80 -8.83 0.77
N MET A 31 -12.41 -7.69 0.45
CA MET A 31 -13.71 -7.59 -0.20
C MET A 31 -13.60 -6.68 -1.42
N THR A 32 -14.28 -7.00 -2.51
CA THR A 32 -14.26 -6.18 -3.74
C THR A 32 -14.74 -4.75 -3.49
N THR A 33 -15.59 -4.53 -2.50
CA THR A 33 -16.06 -3.21 -2.06
C THR A 33 -14.98 -2.35 -1.38
N THR A 34 -13.91 -2.95 -0.87
CA THR A 34 -12.80 -2.21 -0.22
C THR A 34 -11.75 -1.72 -1.22
N VAL A 35 -11.81 -2.23 -2.45
CA VAL A 35 -10.82 -1.95 -3.48
C VAL A 35 -10.84 -0.48 -3.97
N PRO A 36 -11.99 0.17 -4.17
CA PRO A 36 -12.01 1.60 -4.51
C PRO A 36 -11.37 2.50 -3.42
N SER A 37 -11.51 2.12 -2.15
CA SER A 37 -10.87 2.85 -1.03
C SER A 37 -9.34 2.71 -1.08
N MET A 38 -8.85 1.51 -1.43
CA MET A 38 -7.43 1.26 -1.66
C MET A 38 -6.88 2.11 -2.81
N GLU A 39 -7.58 2.17 -3.94
CA GLU A 39 -7.21 3.02 -5.08
C GLU A 39 -7.13 4.50 -4.69
N GLU A 40 -8.12 4.99 -3.96
CA GLU A 40 -8.12 6.37 -3.46
C GLU A 40 -6.92 6.65 -2.55
N THR A 41 -6.60 5.70 -1.65
CA THR A 41 -5.45 5.81 -0.76
C THR A 41 -4.13 5.91 -1.54
N ILE A 42 -3.94 5.05 -2.55
CA ILE A 42 -2.74 5.09 -3.41
C ILE A 42 -2.62 6.45 -4.12
N ARG A 43 -3.73 6.93 -4.70
CA ARG A 43 -3.78 8.22 -5.39
C ARG A 43 -3.40 9.38 -4.48
N GLN A 44 -3.93 9.41 -3.25
CA GLN A 44 -3.61 10.48 -2.29
C GLN A 44 -2.15 10.39 -1.81
N LEU A 45 -1.63 9.18 -1.58
CA LEU A 45 -0.24 8.95 -1.18
C LEU A 45 0.73 9.44 -2.26
N GLN A 46 0.53 9.08 -3.52
CA GLN A 46 1.39 9.50 -4.63
C GLN A 46 1.39 11.01 -4.83
N LYS A 47 0.24 11.67 -4.60
CA LYS A 47 0.11 13.12 -4.69
C LYS A 47 0.83 13.85 -3.55
N THR A 48 0.78 13.29 -2.34
CA THR A 48 1.21 13.99 -1.11
C THR A 48 2.64 13.64 -0.70
N VAL A 49 3.07 12.40 -0.94
CA VAL A 49 4.40 11.90 -0.59
C VAL A 49 5.12 11.39 -1.84
N PRO A 50 5.74 12.28 -2.64
CA PRO A 50 6.43 11.89 -3.86
C PRO A 50 7.51 10.83 -3.58
N GLY A 51 7.50 9.75 -4.36
CA GLY A 51 8.48 8.66 -4.24
C GLY A 51 8.16 7.62 -3.17
N ILE A 52 7.03 7.71 -2.47
CA ILE A 52 6.58 6.65 -1.57
C ILE A 52 6.29 5.38 -2.36
N ARG A 53 6.71 4.23 -1.82
CA ARG A 53 6.41 2.92 -2.39
C ARG A 53 5.15 2.37 -1.76
N VAL A 54 4.29 1.76 -2.58
CA VAL A 54 3.05 1.12 -2.13
C VAL A 54 3.02 -0.34 -2.57
N MET A 55 2.86 -1.24 -1.60
CA MET A 55 2.56 -2.64 -1.85
C MET A 55 1.12 -2.95 -1.46
N VAL A 56 0.47 -3.80 -2.25
CA VAL A 56 -0.91 -4.20 -2.04
C VAL A 56 -1.05 -5.71 -2.01
N GLY A 57 -2.03 -6.19 -1.24
CA GLY A 57 -2.38 -7.60 -1.17
C GLY A 57 -3.82 -7.81 -0.74
N GLY A 58 -4.15 -9.08 -0.50
CA GLY A 58 -5.47 -9.50 -0.01
C GLY A 58 -6.22 -10.39 -0.99
N ALA A 59 -7.26 -11.07 -0.48
CA ALA A 59 -7.90 -12.20 -1.14
C ALA A 59 -8.57 -11.87 -2.50
N VAL A 60 -8.94 -10.60 -2.69
CA VAL A 60 -9.63 -10.15 -3.91
C VAL A 60 -8.70 -9.42 -4.89
N LEU A 61 -7.39 -9.33 -4.58
CA LEU A 61 -6.41 -8.64 -5.42
C LEU A 61 -5.69 -9.60 -6.36
N THR A 62 -5.46 -9.13 -7.57
CA THR A 62 -4.60 -9.76 -8.57
C THR A 62 -3.47 -8.82 -8.96
N GLU A 63 -2.40 -9.35 -9.55
CA GLU A 63 -1.29 -8.53 -10.03
C GLU A 63 -1.73 -7.52 -11.10
N GLU A 64 -2.63 -7.92 -12.00
CA GLU A 64 -3.18 -7.05 -13.03
C GLU A 64 -3.94 -5.89 -12.42
N TYR A 65 -4.82 -6.17 -11.45
CA TYR A 65 -5.61 -5.14 -10.79
C TYR A 65 -4.76 -4.19 -9.94
N ALA A 66 -3.74 -4.71 -9.25
CA ALA A 66 -2.80 -3.89 -8.50
C ALA A 66 -2.10 -2.85 -9.40
N LYS A 67 -1.76 -3.23 -10.63
CA LYS A 67 -1.17 -2.31 -11.61
C LYS A 67 -2.16 -1.23 -12.06
N THR A 68 -3.44 -1.60 -12.26
CA THR A 68 -4.46 -0.62 -12.70
C THR A 68 -4.72 0.48 -11.67
N ILE A 69 -4.62 0.16 -10.37
CA ILE A 69 -4.78 1.14 -9.28
C ILE A 69 -3.49 1.87 -8.90
N GLY A 70 -2.40 1.65 -9.65
CA GLY A 70 -1.13 2.36 -9.47
C GLY A 70 -0.27 1.86 -8.31
N ALA A 71 -0.47 0.64 -7.81
CA ALA A 71 0.43 0.07 -6.80
C ALA A 71 1.78 -0.32 -7.41
N ASP A 72 2.88 -0.13 -6.65
CA ASP A 72 4.22 -0.52 -7.10
C ASP A 72 4.42 -2.04 -7.08
N ARG A 73 3.75 -2.74 -6.15
CA ARG A 73 3.89 -4.19 -6.01
C ARG A 73 2.61 -4.86 -5.52
N TYR A 74 2.22 -5.92 -6.21
CA TYR A 74 1.31 -6.92 -5.68
C TYR A 74 2.09 -7.98 -4.89
N CYS A 75 1.62 -8.27 -3.68
CA CYS A 75 2.15 -9.32 -2.82
C CYS A 75 1.05 -10.37 -2.58
N ARG A 76 1.25 -11.56 -3.13
CA ARG A 76 0.29 -12.68 -3.04
C ARG A 76 0.14 -13.25 -1.63
N ASP A 77 1.19 -13.11 -0.81
CA ASP A 77 1.29 -13.66 0.53
C ASP A 77 2.21 -12.79 1.40
N ALA A 78 2.26 -13.07 2.70
CA ALA A 78 3.06 -12.29 3.65
C ALA A 78 4.57 -12.33 3.34
N MET A 79 5.08 -13.47 2.86
CA MET A 79 6.50 -13.60 2.52
C MET A 79 6.87 -12.74 1.31
N ALA A 80 5.99 -12.63 0.31
CA ALA A 80 6.18 -11.73 -0.81
C ALA A 80 6.29 -10.26 -0.35
N SER A 81 5.51 -9.86 0.67
CA SER A 81 5.60 -8.52 1.26
C SER A 81 6.92 -8.29 1.99
N VAL A 82 7.40 -9.27 2.76
CA VAL A 82 8.73 -9.20 3.41
C VAL A 82 9.84 -9.03 2.38
N ASN A 83 9.87 -9.91 1.37
CA ASN A 83 10.89 -9.88 0.32
C ASN A 83 10.88 -8.56 -0.46
N TYR A 84 9.70 -7.95 -0.67
CA TYR A 84 9.61 -6.66 -1.34
C TYR A 84 10.07 -5.52 -0.43
N ALA A 85 9.68 -5.53 0.84
CA ALA A 85 10.11 -4.54 1.81
C ALA A 85 11.64 -4.54 1.96
N GLU A 86 12.28 -5.71 2.04
CA GLU A 86 13.74 -5.82 2.10
C GLU A 86 14.41 -5.11 0.93
N LYS A 87 13.91 -5.27 -0.30
CA LYS A 87 14.45 -4.58 -1.49
C LYS A 87 14.31 -3.06 -1.39
N VAL A 88 13.12 -2.59 -1.03
CA VAL A 88 12.84 -1.15 -0.86
C VAL A 88 13.75 -0.51 0.19
N PHE A 89 14.02 -1.22 1.29
CA PHE A 89 14.88 -0.70 2.36
C PHE A 89 16.38 -0.93 2.12
N ALA A 90 16.75 -1.89 1.27
CA ALA A 90 18.13 -2.11 0.83
C ALA A 90 18.62 -1.06 -0.17
N GLY A 91 17.72 -0.28 -0.77
CA GLY A 91 18.06 0.79 -1.72
C GLY A 91 18.23 0.33 -3.16
N GLU A 92 17.65 -0.83 -3.52
CA GLU A 92 17.51 -1.31 -4.90
C GLU A 92 16.25 -0.77 -5.60
#